data_AF-A0A2D8X0Z5-F1
#
_entry.id   AF-A0A2D8X0Z5-F1
#
_cell.length_a   1.000
_cell.length_b   1.000
_cell.length_c   1.000
_cell.angle_alpha   90.00
_cell.angle_beta   90.00
_cell.angle_gamma   90.00
#
_symmetry.space_group_name_H-M   'P 1'
#
loop_
_entity.id
_entity.type
_entity.pdbx_description
1 polymer ?
#
loop_
_entity_poly.entity_id
_entity_poly.type
_entity_poly.pdbx_seq_one_letter_code
_entity_poly.pdbx_strand_id
1 'polypeptide(L)' 'MSEADKGLDWPGLMRAGLHGLGLRPDQFWTLTPAELALMLGIEAGRPAMTRGRLAELAARYPDRDAAPDDGNA' A
#
# COMPACT_ATOMS: atom_id res chain seq x y z
N MET A 1 2.03 -24.26 2.14
CA MET A 1 2.84 -23.10 2.56
C MET A 1 2.21 -21.88 1.94
N SER A 2 1.57 -21.04 2.76
CA SER A 2 0.73 -19.92 2.31
C SER A 2 1.55 -18.89 1.51
N GLU A 3 1.20 -18.68 0.24
CA GLU A 3 1.75 -17.60 -0.61
C GLU A 3 1.41 -16.18 -0.11
N ALA A 4 0.62 -16.06 0.96
CA ALA A 4 0.14 -14.79 1.51
C ALA A 4 1.14 -14.10 2.47
N ASP A 5 2.31 -14.69 2.74
CA ASP A 5 3.30 -14.15 3.71
C ASP A 5 4.49 -13.42 3.05
N LYS A 6 4.42 -13.13 1.75
CA LYS A 6 5.35 -12.18 1.14
C LYS A 6 4.70 -10.81 1.22
N GLY A 7 5.23 -9.95 2.10
CA GLY A 7 4.92 -8.53 2.10
C GLY A 7 5.06 -7.92 0.69
N LEU A 8 4.48 -6.74 0.50
CA LEU A 8 4.57 -6.02 -0.76
C LEU A 8 6.03 -5.91 -1.22
N ASP A 9 6.33 -6.30 -2.48
CA ASP A 9 7.65 -6.12 -3.10
C ASP A 9 7.92 -4.63 -3.36
N TRP A 10 8.26 -3.93 -2.29
CA TRP A 10 8.60 -2.50 -2.29
C TRP A 10 9.75 -2.16 -3.24
N PRO A 11 10.88 -2.89 -3.22
CA PRO A 11 11.97 -2.64 -4.15
C PRO A 11 11.55 -2.80 -5.62
N GLY A 12 10.77 -3.83 -5.93
CA GLY A 12 10.21 -4.03 -7.27
C GLY A 12 9.30 -2.88 -7.69
N LEU A 13 8.40 -2.45 -6.80
CA LEU A 13 7.49 -1.34 -7.05
C LEU A 13 8.22 -0.01 -7.29
N MET A 14 9.21 0.30 -6.46
CA MET A 14 10.01 1.52 -6.63
C MET A 14 10.81 1.50 -7.92
N ARG A 15 11.37 0.35 -8.32
CA ARG A 15 12.10 0.23 -9.59
C ARG A 15 11.15 0.40 -10.78
N ALA A 16 9.96 -0.19 -10.73
CA ALA A 16 8.97 -0.05 -11.79
C ALA A 16 8.46 1.39 -11.91
N GLY A 17 8.17 2.07 -10.79
CA GLY A 17 7.65 3.44 -10.79
C GLY A 17 8.69 4.52 -11.06
N LEU A 18 9.77 4.57 -10.26
CA LEU A 18 10.75 5.65 -10.33
C LEU A 18 11.75 5.50 -11.48
N HIS A 19 12.12 4.26 -11.82
CA HIS A 19 13.04 3.98 -12.92
C HIS A 19 12.33 3.55 -14.20
N GLY A 20 11.36 2.64 -14.12
CA GLY A 20 10.64 2.10 -15.28
C GLY A 20 9.75 3.14 -15.96
N LEU A 21 8.85 3.75 -15.20
CA LEU A 21 7.96 4.82 -15.69
C LEU A 21 8.63 6.21 -15.66
N GLY A 22 9.80 6.34 -15.02
CA GLY A 22 10.51 7.62 -14.89
C GLY A 22 9.78 8.66 -14.05
N LEU A 23 8.88 8.22 -13.15
CA LEU A 23 8.14 9.13 -12.28
C LEU A 23 9.09 9.83 -11.31
N ARG A 24 8.88 11.13 -11.11
CA ARG A 24 9.53 11.83 -10.01
C ARG A 24 9.00 11.29 -8.66
N PRO A 25 9.80 11.29 -7.58
CA PRO A 25 9.36 10.75 -6.29
C PRO A 25 8.06 11.36 -5.78
N ASP A 26 7.86 12.66 -5.93
CA ASP A 26 6.61 13.35 -5.58
C ASP A 26 5.43 12.82 -6.38
N GLN A 27 5.58 12.65 -7.70
CA GLN A 27 4.51 12.12 -8.54
C GLN A 27 4.15 10.69 -8.13
N PHE A 28 5.15 9.83 -7.92
CA PHE A 28 4.94 8.45 -7.49
C PHE A 28 4.15 8.37 -6.17
N TRP A 29 4.47 9.21 -5.18
CA TRP A 29 3.77 9.20 -3.89
C TRP A 29 2.39 9.88 -3.91
N THR A 30 2.11 10.71 -4.92
CA THR A 30 0.76 11.30 -5.10
C THR A 30 -0.21 10.36 -5.81
N LEU A 31 0.29 9.35 -6.52
CA LEU A 31 -0.56 8.41 -7.26
C LEU A 31 -1.28 7.45 -6.31
N THR A 32 -2.53 7.16 -6.64
CA THR A 32 -3.22 6.03 -6.04
C THR A 32 -2.63 4.71 -6.56
N PRO A 33 -2.69 3.61 -5.78
CA PRO A 33 -2.23 2.31 -6.26
C PRO A 33 -2.93 1.83 -7.54
N ALA A 34 -4.18 2.25 -7.77
CA ALA A 34 -4.93 1.92 -8.97
C ALA A 34 -4.39 2.65 -10.21
N GLU A 35 -4.06 3.94 -10.09
CA GLU A 35 -3.45 4.71 -11.18
C GLU A 35 -2.05 4.19 -11.51
N LEU A 36 -1.26 3.83 -10.49
CA LEU A 36 0.04 3.22 -10.70
C LEU A 36 -0.08 1.87 -11.42
N ALA A 37 -1.02 1.01 -11.01
CA ALA A 37 -1.27 -0.26 -11.68
C ALA A 37 -1.66 -0.08 -13.15
N LEU A 38 -2.55 0.89 -13.43
CA LEU A 38 -2.96 1.24 -14.79
C LEU A 38 -1.76 1.67 -15.65
N MET A 39 -0.89 2.54 -15.13
CA MET A 39 0.31 3.01 -15.84
C MET A 39 1.33 1.88 -16.07
N LEU A 40 1.38 0.90 -15.18
CA LEU A 40 2.21 -0.30 -15.32
C LEU A 40 1.61 -1.35 -16.27
N GLY A 41 0.42 -1.10 -16.84
CA GLY A 41 -0.27 -2.05 -17.71
C GLY A 41 -0.82 -3.27 -16.95
N ILE A 42 -0.93 -3.16 -15.62
CA ILE A 42 -1.54 -4.18 -14.77
C ILE A 42 -3.04 -3.89 -14.77
N GLU A 43 -3.84 -4.80 -15.34
CA GLU A 43 -5.29 -4.75 -15.13
C GLU A 43 -5.56 -4.74 -13.62
N ALA A 44 -6.29 -3.73 -13.15
CA ALA A 44 -6.62 -3.55 -11.74
C ALA A 44 -7.40 -4.79 -11.25
N GLY A 45 -6.67 -5.79 -10.79
CA GLY A 45 -7.15 -7.16 -10.63
C GLY A 45 -8.05 -7.41 -9.42
N ARG A 46 -8.52 -6.35 -8.74
CA ARG A 46 -9.52 -6.47 -7.68
C ARG A 46 -10.36 -5.20 -7.57
N PRO A 47 -11.69 -5.34 -7.44
CA PRO A 47 -12.56 -4.20 -7.17
C PRO A 47 -12.13 -3.52 -5.86
N ALA A 48 -12.37 -2.21 -5.79
CA ALA A 48 -12.15 -1.44 -4.57
C ALA A 48 -12.85 -2.11 -3.38
N MET A 49 -12.19 -2.09 -2.22
CA MET A 49 -12.72 -2.72 -1.02
C MET A 49 -14.06 -2.09 -0.64
N THR A 50 -15.05 -2.91 -0.30
CA THR A 50 -16.36 -2.39 0.11
C THR A 50 -16.26 -1.74 1.50
N ARG A 51 -17.17 -0.79 1.78
CA ARG A 51 -17.28 -0.16 3.10
C ARG A 51 -17.45 -1.19 4.22
N GLY A 52 -18.25 -2.23 3.98
CA GLY A 52 -18.46 -3.33 4.92
C GLY A 52 -17.18 -4.10 5.23
N ARG A 53 -16.38 -4.43 4.19
CA ARG A 53 -15.10 -5.11 4.38
C ARG A 53 -14.09 -4.27 5.15
N LEU A 54 -14.11 -2.95 4.96
CA LEU A 54 -13.28 -2.02 5.74
C LEU A 54 -13.67 -2.03 7.22
N ALA A 55 -14.97 -2.01 7.52
CA ALA A 55 -15.45 -2.11 8.89
C ALA A 55 -15.05 -3.44 9.55
N GLU A 56 -15.12 -4.55 8.82
CA GLU A 56 -14.65 -5.86 9.31
C GLU A 56 -13.16 -5.87 9.65
N LEU A 57 -12.32 -5.24 8.82
CA LEU A 57 -10.88 -5.15 9.06
C LEU A 57 -10.58 -4.27 10.27
N ALA A 58 -11.22 -3.11 10.37
CA ALA A 58 -11.04 -2.20 11.51
C ALA A 58 -11.42 -2.86 12.84
N ALA A 59 -12.50 -3.66 12.86
CA ALA A 59 -12.88 -4.43 14.04
C ALA A 59 -11.89 -5.56 14.38
N ARG A 60 -11.26 -6.16 13.36
CA ARG A 60 -10.29 -7.26 13.53
C ARG A 60 -8.91 -6.77 13.96
N TYR A 61 -8.52 -5.60 13.50
CA TYR A 61 -7.23 -4.97 13.78
C TYR A 61 -7.50 -3.58 14.37
N PRO A 62 -8.00 -3.50 15.61
CA PRO A 62 -8.21 -2.22 16.27
C PRO A 62 -6.86 -1.52 16.44
N ASP A 63 -6.83 -0.23 16.14
CA ASP A 63 -5.66 0.59 16.42
C ASP A 63 -5.36 0.52 17.91
N ARG A 64 -4.11 0.18 18.24
CA ARG A 64 -3.64 0.24 19.62
C ARG A 64 -3.26 1.68 19.87
N ASP A 65 -3.75 2.24 20.97
CA ASP A 65 -3.26 3.53 21.43
C ASP A 65 -1.74 3.46 21.49
N ALA A 66 -1.07 4.41 20.82
CA ALA A 66 0.35 4.58 20.98
C ALA A 66 0.60 4.69 22.49
N ALA A 67 1.39 3.77 23.06
CA ALA A 67 1.88 3.96 24.41
C ALA A 67 2.47 5.38 24.44
N PRO A 68 2.15 6.19 25.47
CA PRO A 68 2.73 7.52 25.56
C PRO A 68 4.24 7.35 25.41
N ASP A 69 4.79 8.01 24.39
CA ASP A 69 6.22 8.19 24.23
C ASP A 69 6.68 8.83 25.54
N ASP A 70 7.21 8.03 26.45
CA ASP A 70 7.91 8.49 27.62
C ASP A 70 9.26 9.01 27.12
N GLY A 71 9.17 10.14 26.41
CA GLY A 71 10.30 10.94 25.96
C GLY A 71 11.11 11.31 27.18
N ASN A 72 12.07 10.46 27.53
CA ASN A 72 13.01 10.68 28.58
C ASN A 72 14.43 10.57 28.03
N ALA A 73 14.97 11.78 27.82
CA ALA A 73 16.36 12.23 27.97
C ALA A 73 17.43 11.66 27.05
#